data_AF-A0AA35TA28-F1
#
_entry.id   AF-A0AA35TA28-F1
#
_cell.length_a   1.000
_cell.length_b   1.000
_cell.length_c   1.000
_cell.angle_alpha   90.00
_cell.angle_beta   90.00
_cell.angle_gamma   90.00
#
_symmetry.space_group_name_H-M   'P 1'
#
loop_
_entity.id
_entity.type
_entity.pdbx_description
1 polymer ?
#
loop_
_entity_poly.entity_id
_entity_poly.type
_entity_poly.pdbx_seq_one_letter_code
_entity_poly.pdbx_strand_id
1 'polypeptide(L)'
;MLIGHTALAILYEFDSAKEIVDWELGPQATAEVKDGMLELTVAGGQNSGIYFGEDNWTDYRMEVKARKIAGPYFHLFVRTQEPAVDFYFMEISYNSHTTSLFMFQGGAGNEITGGPRPKRPDSKDTKGGDAYTIVFEVEGETLRTYIDGKLMVENQDKTYDKGRPGLGGRDSTVAYEYVEINEAFEPKDIKGLADWVKAHTEGGGNTLILTGITPSTIYPIGNAKPDGSLLEEFLDAGNTIFNTGEYTFYTSEGPDETNGQSALPNIIDVPEAFVWMGKGPDAWQANAVEMTPTQDGKDHVPSLKKYNTSYPFHLEDYEKSPWELEIALAENDDQDPRVEPAVLYNEDTGGRLGIFVQTYVVMSHIRVFRGARLWVNSSLTTIYQRFYRLNRPINNNDLGKTEVPRIAVSYQQSAVREEAVNGYQKSS
;
A
#
# COMPACT_ATOMS: atom_id res chain seq x y z
N MET A 1 -27.20 -10.53 6.01
CA MET A 1 -26.59 -9.27 6.48
C MET A 1 -25.10 -9.42 6.23
N LEU A 2 -24.62 -8.98 5.07
CA LEU A 2 -23.17 -9.01 4.79
C LEU A 2 -22.53 -7.89 5.59
N ILE A 3 -21.63 -8.24 6.50
CA ILE A 3 -20.75 -7.30 7.18
C ILE A 3 -19.65 -7.01 6.16
N GLY A 4 -19.79 -5.90 5.43
CA GLY A 4 -18.78 -5.45 4.48
C GLY A 4 -17.50 -5.12 5.24
N HIS A 5 -16.42 -5.84 4.93
CA HIS A 5 -15.07 -5.51 5.41
C HIS A 5 -14.52 -4.44 4.48
N THR A 6 -14.02 -3.35 5.05
CA THR A 6 -13.62 -2.13 4.35
C THR A 6 -12.09 -2.06 4.28
N ALA A 7 -11.46 -2.50 3.18
CA ALA A 7 -10.03 -2.20 3.00
C ALA A 7 -9.77 -0.74 2.99
N LEU A 8 -8.55 -0.44 3.35
CA LEU A 8 -8.12 0.87 3.64
C LEU A 8 -6.64 0.83 3.35
N ALA A 9 -6.18 1.74 2.51
CA ALA A 9 -4.81 2.17 2.74
C ALA A 9 -4.62 3.65 2.53
N ILE A 10 -3.93 4.24 3.49
CA ILE A 10 -3.71 5.67 3.58
C ILE A 10 -2.27 5.89 4.00
N LEU A 11 -1.51 6.61 3.17
CA LEU A 11 -0.23 7.20 3.54
C LEU A 11 -0.41 8.68 3.89
N TYR A 12 0.32 9.17 4.87
CA TYR A 12 0.48 10.57 5.18
C TYR A 12 1.98 10.85 5.25
N GLU A 13 2.48 11.75 4.41
CA GLU A 13 3.91 12.13 4.37
C GLU A 13 4.14 13.54 4.93
N PHE A 14 3.08 14.22 5.35
CA PHE A 14 3.13 15.52 6.00
C PHE A 14 3.80 16.60 5.14
N ASP A 15 3.57 16.55 3.83
CA ASP A 15 3.96 17.59 2.88
C ASP A 15 3.17 18.89 3.10
N SER A 16 2.01 18.80 3.76
CA SER A 16 1.12 19.94 4.01
C SER A 16 0.31 19.78 5.30
N ALA A 17 0.11 20.89 6.02
CA ALA A 17 -0.81 20.93 7.17
C ALA A 17 -2.26 20.57 6.82
N LYS A 18 -2.64 20.60 5.54
CA LYS A 18 -3.96 20.14 5.09
C LYS A 18 -4.18 18.64 5.30
N GLU A 19 -3.11 17.86 5.46
CA GLU A 19 -3.18 16.40 5.61
C GLU A 19 -3.69 15.94 6.98
N ILE A 20 -3.69 16.83 7.96
CA ILE A 20 -4.14 16.54 9.33
C ILE A 20 -5.32 17.41 9.76
N VAL A 21 -5.98 18.11 8.81
CA VAL A 21 -7.00 19.13 9.12
C VAL A 21 -8.26 18.55 9.76
N ASP A 22 -8.54 17.29 9.45
CA ASP A 22 -9.67 16.49 9.91
C ASP A 22 -9.30 15.54 11.06
N TRP A 23 -8.05 15.58 11.54
CA TRP A 23 -7.61 14.76 12.65
C TRP A 23 -8.02 15.38 13.99
N GLU A 24 -8.46 14.53 14.92
CA GLU A 24 -8.93 14.94 16.24
C GLU A 24 -7.78 14.99 17.24
N LEU A 25 -7.56 16.15 17.87
CA LEU A 25 -6.62 16.28 18.98
C LEU A 25 -7.25 15.84 20.30
N GLY A 26 -6.58 14.95 21.00
CA GLY A 26 -6.89 14.60 22.37
C GLY A 26 -6.48 15.69 23.37
N PRO A 27 -6.85 15.53 24.65
CA PRO A 27 -6.50 16.46 25.72
C PRO A 27 -4.98 16.71 25.79
N GLN A 28 -4.58 17.98 25.89
CA GLN A 28 -3.18 18.41 26.01
C GLN A 28 -2.26 17.99 24.85
N ALA A 29 -2.83 17.58 23.71
CA ALA A 29 -2.09 17.31 22.49
C ALA A 29 -2.03 18.57 21.60
N THR A 30 -0.88 18.79 20.98
CA THR A 30 -0.70 19.77 19.91
C THR A 30 0.05 19.13 18.75
N ALA A 31 -0.38 19.40 17.52
CA ALA A 31 0.21 18.86 16.31
C ALA A 31 0.56 19.98 15.33
N GLU A 32 1.72 19.89 14.70
CA GLU A 32 2.17 20.82 13.67
C GLU A 32 2.88 20.07 12.55
N VAL A 33 2.52 20.35 11.30
CA VAL A 33 3.27 19.88 10.13
C VAL A 33 4.35 20.92 9.80
N LYS A 34 5.62 20.54 9.92
CA LYS A 34 6.77 21.38 9.59
C LYS A 34 7.92 20.53 9.06
N ASP A 35 8.67 21.08 8.10
CA ASP A 35 9.84 20.44 7.50
C ASP A 35 9.58 19.01 6.96
N GLY A 36 8.38 18.77 6.40
CA GLY A 36 7.99 17.45 5.88
C GLY A 36 7.76 16.40 6.97
N MET A 37 7.43 16.82 8.20
CA MET A 37 7.14 15.94 9.33
C MET A 37 5.96 16.46 10.12
N LEU A 38 5.23 15.54 10.76
CA LEU A 38 4.28 15.86 11.81
C LEU A 38 5.02 15.87 13.15
N GLU A 39 5.08 17.01 13.83
CA GLU A 39 5.50 17.09 15.23
C GLU A 39 4.28 17.06 16.14
N LEU A 40 4.19 16.04 17.00
CA LEU A 40 3.14 15.86 18.00
C LEU A 40 3.74 16.03 19.39
N THR A 41 3.15 16.91 20.19
CA THR A 41 3.49 17.09 21.62
C THR A 41 2.28 16.74 22.47
N VAL A 42 2.51 15.95 23.53
CA VAL A 42 1.52 15.64 24.56
C VAL A 42 2.08 16.04 25.92
N ALA A 43 1.39 16.93 26.62
CA ALA A 43 1.84 17.49 27.90
C ALA A 43 0.95 17.10 29.09
N GLY A 44 1.45 17.31 30.31
CA GLY A 44 0.66 17.23 31.54
C GLY A 44 0.36 15.80 32.01
N GLY A 45 1.26 14.86 31.72
CA GLY A 45 1.18 13.46 32.16
C GLY A 45 0.05 12.66 31.51
N GLN A 46 -0.61 13.21 30.48
CA GLN A 46 -1.73 12.57 29.80
C GLN A 46 -1.26 11.45 28.88
N ASN A 47 -2.03 10.36 28.81
CA ASN A 47 -1.93 9.39 27.71
C ASN A 47 -2.95 9.84 26.66
N SER A 48 -2.45 10.57 25.66
CA SER A 48 -3.27 11.29 24.69
C SER A 48 -2.49 11.42 23.38
N GLY A 49 -3.05 12.11 22.41
CA GLY A 49 -2.40 12.33 21.13
C GLY A 49 -3.33 12.88 20.07
N ILE A 50 -3.19 12.39 18.86
CA ILE A 50 -4.00 12.78 17.70
C ILE A 50 -4.59 11.53 17.05
N TYR A 51 -5.86 11.59 16.67
CA TYR A 51 -6.67 10.45 16.23
C TYR A 51 -7.28 10.74 14.86
N PHE A 52 -7.36 9.72 14.01
CA PHE A 52 -7.77 9.88 12.62
C PHE A 52 -8.41 8.58 12.09
N GLY A 53 -8.98 8.62 10.88
CA GLY A 53 -9.71 7.48 10.34
C GLY A 53 -11.13 7.36 10.88
N GLU A 54 -11.74 6.18 10.69
CA GLU A 54 -13.16 5.94 11.00
C GLU A 54 -13.35 5.02 12.22
N ASP A 55 -14.45 5.22 12.95
CA ASP A 55 -14.78 4.45 14.18
C ASP A 55 -15.16 2.98 13.93
N ASN A 56 -15.43 2.60 12.68
CA ASN A 56 -15.88 1.26 12.30
C ASN A 56 -14.76 0.33 11.81
N TRP A 57 -13.50 0.80 11.72
CA TRP A 57 -12.39 -0.03 11.24
C TRP A 57 -12.05 -1.14 12.21
N THR A 58 -12.03 -2.39 11.74
CA THR A 58 -11.82 -3.58 12.56
C THR A 58 -10.36 -4.02 12.56
N ASP A 59 -9.85 -4.35 11.38
CA ASP A 59 -8.55 -4.96 11.16
C ASP A 59 -7.70 -4.07 10.28
N TYR A 60 -6.51 -3.73 10.75
CA TYR A 60 -5.59 -2.86 10.02
C TYR A 60 -4.18 -2.91 10.61
N ARG A 61 -3.23 -2.54 9.78
CA ARG A 61 -1.82 -2.38 10.10
C ARG A 61 -1.45 -0.92 9.97
N MET A 62 -1.17 -0.27 11.09
CA MET A 62 -0.59 1.07 11.13
C MET A 62 0.93 0.98 11.22
N GLU A 63 1.62 1.48 10.22
CA GLU A 63 3.06 1.69 10.21
C GLU A 63 3.38 3.18 10.29
N VAL A 64 4.41 3.52 11.05
CA VAL A 64 4.94 4.88 11.10
C VAL A 64 6.45 4.85 11.04
N LYS A 65 7.03 5.89 10.46
CA LYS A 65 8.44 6.23 10.69
C LYS A 65 8.50 7.44 11.59
N ALA A 66 9.05 7.26 12.78
CA ALA A 66 8.98 8.29 13.80
C ALA A 66 10.21 8.30 14.70
N ARG A 67 10.49 9.49 15.24
CA ARG A 67 11.58 9.73 16.16
C ARG A 67 11.11 10.50 17.38
N LYS A 68 11.66 10.15 18.54
CA LYS A 68 11.49 10.97 19.74
C LYS A 68 12.30 12.26 19.61
N ILE A 69 11.67 13.38 19.98
CA ILE A 69 12.32 14.67 20.18
C ILE A 69 12.55 14.93 21.66
N ALA A 70 11.54 14.72 22.50
CA ALA A 70 11.60 14.93 23.94
C ALA A 70 10.70 13.96 24.71
N GLY A 71 10.95 13.83 26.02
CA GLY A 71 10.12 13.05 26.93
C GLY A 71 10.43 11.57 27.02
N PRO A 72 9.64 10.80 27.79
CA PRO A 72 9.94 9.40 28.08
C PRO A 72 9.11 8.37 27.29
N TYR A 73 7.99 8.76 26.66
CA TYR A 73 6.97 7.81 26.19
C TYR A 73 6.41 8.16 24.82
N PHE A 74 6.49 7.22 23.90
CA PHE A 74 5.86 7.29 22.58
C PHE A 74 4.81 6.18 22.48
N HIS A 75 3.60 6.54 22.08
CA HIS A 75 2.48 5.63 21.86
C HIS A 75 2.00 5.58 20.41
N LEU A 76 1.54 4.40 19.98
CA LEU A 76 0.62 4.26 18.86
C LEU A 76 -0.69 3.68 19.40
N PHE A 77 -1.81 4.26 18.99
CA PHE A 77 -3.16 3.87 19.39
C PHE A 77 -3.83 3.06 18.28
N VAL A 78 -4.57 2.03 18.65
CA VAL A 78 -5.45 1.28 17.76
C VAL A 78 -6.80 1.03 18.43
N ARG A 79 -7.84 0.90 17.62
CA ARG A 79 -9.22 0.65 18.03
C ARG A 79 -9.71 1.68 19.06
N THR A 80 -9.34 2.94 18.86
CA THR A 80 -9.78 4.04 19.71
C THR A 80 -11.28 4.22 19.59
N GLN A 81 -12.02 3.99 20.68
CA GLN A 81 -13.45 4.29 20.78
C GLN A 81 -13.67 5.74 21.17
N GLU A 82 -12.95 6.15 22.22
CA GLU A 82 -13.05 7.48 22.81
C GLU A 82 -11.63 7.97 23.17
N PRO A 83 -11.16 9.08 22.56
CA PRO A 83 -9.86 9.68 22.83
C PRO A 83 -9.57 9.83 24.33
N ALA A 84 -8.37 9.42 24.75
CA ALA A 84 -7.92 9.41 26.15
C ALA A 84 -8.75 8.54 27.14
N VAL A 85 -9.77 7.81 26.69
CA VAL A 85 -10.66 7.00 27.55
C VAL A 85 -10.59 5.51 27.23
N ASP A 86 -10.81 5.10 25.98
CA ASP A 86 -11.00 3.70 25.57
C ASP A 86 -10.24 3.37 24.28
N PHE A 87 -9.13 2.61 24.38
CA PHE A 87 -8.28 2.22 23.25
C PHE A 87 -7.26 1.15 23.66
N TYR A 88 -6.63 0.51 22.67
CA TYR A 88 -5.34 -0.16 22.87
C TYR A 88 -4.20 0.77 22.49
N PHE A 89 -3.06 0.62 23.15
CA PHE A 89 -1.84 1.31 22.74
C PHE A 89 -0.60 0.48 22.97
N MET A 90 0.36 0.60 22.06
CA MET A 90 1.72 0.18 22.32
C MET A 90 2.50 1.33 22.93
N GLU A 91 3.37 1.04 23.89
CA GLU A 91 4.29 2.01 24.47
C GLU A 91 5.73 1.66 24.10
N ILE A 92 6.48 2.67 23.68
CA ILE A 92 7.94 2.67 23.65
C ILE A 92 8.42 3.54 24.80
N SER A 93 9.01 2.90 25.80
CA SER A 93 9.52 3.57 27.00
C SER A 93 11.02 3.79 26.90
N TYR A 94 11.41 5.07 26.95
CA TYR A 94 12.80 5.48 27.02
C TYR A 94 13.37 5.43 28.44
N ASN A 95 12.50 5.38 29.46
CA ASN A 95 12.90 5.21 30.86
C ASN A 95 13.34 3.77 31.14
N SER A 96 12.48 2.80 30.80
CA SER A 96 12.74 1.38 31.06
C SER A 96 13.50 0.68 29.93
N HIS A 97 13.69 1.33 28.78
CA HIS A 97 14.32 0.75 27.59
C HIS A 97 13.57 -0.49 27.07
N THR A 98 12.24 -0.45 27.20
CA THR A 98 11.35 -1.55 26.81
C THR A 98 10.21 -1.06 25.94
N THR A 99 9.49 -2.01 25.36
CA THR A 99 8.16 -1.80 24.81
C THR A 99 7.14 -2.68 25.52
N SER A 100 5.88 -2.29 25.47
CA SER A 100 4.76 -2.93 26.17
C SER A 100 3.46 -2.64 25.45
N LEU A 101 2.46 -3.49 25.67
CA LEU A 101 1.11 -3.33 25.16
C LEU A 101 0.17 -3.02 26.32
N PHE A 102 -0.70 -2.05 26.15
CA PHE A 102 -1.66 -1.61 27.15
C PHE A 102 -3.05 -1.46 26.55
N MET A 103 -4.04 -1.49 27.44
CA MET A 103 -5.43 -1.15 27.15
C MET A 103 -5.89 -0.06 28.12
N PHE A 104 -6.54 0.97 27.60
CA PHE A 104 -7.30 1.92 28.39
C PHE A 104 -8.77 1.52 28.37
N GLN A 105 -9.39 1.48 29.55
CA GLN A 105 -10.82 1.23 29.72
C GLN A 105 -11.37 2.19 30.77
N GLY A 106 -12.32 3.04 30.41
CA GLY A 106 -12.86 4.09 31.25
C GLY A 106 -11.80 5.07 31.75
N GLY A 107 -10.76 5.33 30.94
CA GLY A 107 -9.62 6.21 31.28
C GLY A 107 -8.57 5.57 32.20
N ALA A 108 -8.68 4.28 32.51
CA ALA A 108 -7.72 3.55 33.33
C ALA A 108 -6.87 2.58 32.49
N GLY A 109 -5.55 2.65 32.65
CA GLY A 109 -4.61 1.81 31.93
C GLY A 109 -4.33 0.47 32.60
N ASN A 110 -4.45 -0.61 31.82
CA ASN A 110 -4.09 -1.98 32.18
C ASN A 110 -3.01 -2.48 31.22
N GLU A 111 -1.91 -3.01 31.74
CA GLU A 111 -0.88 -3.63 30.91
C GLU A 111 -1.35 -5.02 30.44
N ILE A 112 -1.30 -5.24 29.13
CA ILE A 112 -1.67 -6.49 28.47
C ILE A 112 -0.49 -7.02 27.63
N THR A 113 0.75 -6.77 28.04
CA THR A 113 1.95 -7.29 27.35
C THR A 113 2.01 -8.82 27.33
N GLY A 114 1.32 -9.52 28.25
CA GLY A 114 1.27 -11.00 28.30
C GLY A 114 2.54 -11.67 28.82
N GLY A 115 3.58 -10.92 29.16
CA GLY A 115 4.87 -11.43 29.65
C GLY A 115 5.86 -10.33 30.01
N PRO A 116 7.15 -10.66 30.20
CA PRO A 116 8.20 -9.67 30.42
C PRO A 116 8.27 -8.68 29.27
N ARG A 117 8.37 -7.38 29.59
CA ARG A 117 8.47 -6.31 28.58
C ARG A 117 9.70 -6.52 27.70
N PRO A 118 9.55 -6.70 26.37
CA PRO A 118 10.67 -6.80 25.46
C PRO A 118 11.53 -5.54 25.50
N LYS A 119 12.86 -5.70 25.38
CA LYS A 119 13.74 -4.55 25.18
C LYS A 119 13.49 -3.94 23.81
N ARG A 120 13.31 -2.62 23.74
CA ARG A 120 13.32 -1.92 22.45
C ARG A 120 14.72 -2.04 21.80
N PRO A 121 14.84 -1.98 20.47
CA PRO A 121 16.15 -1.93 19.83
C PRO A 121 17.04 -0.82 20.40
N ASP A 122 18.32 -1.13 20.61
CA ASP A 122 19.29 -0.16 21.13
C ASP A 122 19.39 1.03 20.19
N SER A 123 19.30 2.24 20.76
CA SER A 123 19.48 3.48 20.00
C SER A 123 20.97 3.70 19.76
N LYS A 124 21.35 3.96 18.51
CA LYS A 124 22.71 4.36 18.13
C LYS A 124 22.96 5.85 18.36
N ASP A 125 21.90 6.65 18.54
CA ASP A 125 21.99 8.08 18.83
C ASP A 125 22.17 8.37 20.33
N THR A 126 23.08 9.31 20.63
CA THR A 126 23.32 9.87 21.97
C THR A 126 22.21 10.81 22.45
N LYS A 127 21.34 11.28 21.55
CA LYS A 127 20.16 12.09 21.88
C LYS A 127 18.93 11.27 22.25
N GLY A 128 19.06 9.93 22.28
CA GLY A 128 18.06 9.03 22.84
C GLY A 128 16.79 8.91 21.99
N GLY A 129 16.92 8.86 20.67
CA GLY A 129 15.80 8.73 19.74
C GLY A 129 16.24 8.42 18.31
N ASP A 130 16.69 7.19 18.05
CA ASP A 130 16.74 6.66 16.67
C ASP A 130 15.34 6.77 16.05
N ALA A 131 15.29 7.08 14.76
CA ALA A 131 14.07 7.00 13.99
C ALA A 131 13.73 5.53 13.76
N TYR A 132 12.64 5.06 14.37
CA TYR A 132 12.17 3.68 14.24
C TYR A 132 11.10 3.59 13.17
N THR A 133 11.11 2.48 12.41
CA THR A 133 9.90 2.06 11.70
C THR A 133 9.10 1.20 12.67
N ILE A 134 7.91 1.66 13.05
CA ILE A 134 7.09 1.03 14.09
C ILE A 134 5.78 0.61 13.47
N VAL A 135 5.30 -0.57 13.85
CA VAL A 135 4.05 -1.13 13.36
C VAL A 135 3.18 -1.53 14.53
N PHE A 136 1.90 -1.20 14.45
CA PHE A 136 0.86 -1.76 15.29
C PHE A 136 -0.25 -2.33 14.40
N GLU A 137 -0.40 -3.64 14.44
CA GLU A 137 -1.35 -4.43 13.67
C GLU A 137 -2.44 -5.00 14.59
N VAL A 138 -3.68 -4.92 14.13
CA VAL A 138 -4.86 -5.54 14.76
C VAL A 138 -5.56 -6.43 13.75
N GLU A 139 -5.80 -7.68 14.14
CA GLU A 139 -6.42 -8.72 13.30
C GLU A 139 -7.33 -9.60 14.17
N GLY A 140 -8.64 -9.45 14.04
CA GLY A 140 -9.61 -10.11 14.91
C GLY A 140 -9.35 -9.76 16.38
N GLU A 141 -9.01 -10.73 17.22
CA GLU A 141 -8.64 -10.49 18.62
C GLU A 141 -7.12 -10.33 18.81
N THR A 142 -6.32 -10.46 17.76
CA THR A 142 -4.85 -10.45 17.85
C THR A 142 -4.29 -9.05 17.69
N LEU A 143 -3.38 -8.67 18.58
CA LEU A 143 -2.63 -7.42 18.57
C LEU A 143 -1.15 -7.73 18.40
N ARG A 144 -0.51 -7.17 17.37
CA ARG A 144 0.93 -7.34 17.12
C ARG A 144 1.64 -6.01 16.97
N THR A 145 2.81 -5.90 17.58
CA THR A 145 3.66 -4.70 17.49
C THR A 145 5.03 -5.07 16.96
N TYR A 146 5.58 -4.22 16.09
CA TYR A 146 6.90 -4.43 15.50
C TYR A 146 7.73 -3.15 15.59
N ILE A 147 9.04 -3.31 15.75
CA ILE A 147 10.01 -2.22 15.62
C ILE A 147 11.11 -2.68 14.66
N ASP A 148 11.35 -1.91 13.61
CA ASP A 148 12.29 -2.19 12.52
C ASP A 148 12.10 -3.61 11.93
N GLY A 149 10.84 -4.01 11.78
CA GLY A 149 10.42 -5.32 11.25
C GLY A 149 10.58 -6.49 12.23
N LYS A 150 11.03 -6.27 13.46
CA LYS A 150 11.11 -7.29 14.50
C LYS A 150 9.82 -7.30 15.33
N LEU A 151 9.18 -8.46 15.46
CA LEU A 151 8.05 -8.66 16.37
C LEU A 151 8.49 -8.38 17.81
N MET A 152 7.75 -7.51 18.49
CA MET A 152 8.02 -7.11 19.87
C MET A 152 7.03 -7.79 20.82
N VAL A 153 5.74 -7.55 20.61
CA VAL A 153 4.64 -8.09 21.42
C VAL A 153 3.59 -8.65 20.49
N GLU A 154 3.10 -9.84 20.81
CA GLU A 154 1.87 -10.43 20.28
C GLU A 154 1.00 -10.83 21.48
N ASN A 155 -0.26 -10.40 21.50
CA ASN A 155 -1.23 -10.83 22.50
C ASN A 155 -2.64 -10.86 21.89
N GLN A 156 -3.58 -11.52 22.58
CA GLN A 156 -4.98 -11.56 22.21
C GLN A 156 -5.84 -10.82 23.24
N ASP A 157 -6.73 -9.95 22.78
CA ASP A 157 -7.74 -9.27 23.58
C ASP A 157 -8.96 -8.93 22.71
N LYS A 158 -10.14 -8.99 23.30
CA LYS A 158 -11.43 -8.85 22.58
C LYS A 158 -12.29 -7.68 23.06
N THR A 159 -11.73 -6.81 23.89
CA THR A 159 -12.45 -5.69 24.51
C THR A 159 -12.90 -4.69 23.45
N TYR A 160 -12.05 -4.37 22.48
CA TYR A 160 -12.39 -3.51 21.34
C TYR A 160 -12.19 -4.27 20.03
N ASP A 161 -13.25 -4.36 19.22
CA ASP A 161 -13.28 -5.08 17.95
C ASP A 161 -13.14 -4.16 16.72
N LYS A 162 -13.24 -2.84 16.93
CA LYS A 162 -13.12 -1.80 15.91
C LYS A 162 -12.60 -0.50 16.49
N GLY A 163 -12.37 0.54 15.70
CA GLY A 163 -12.11 1.91 16.16
C GLY A 163 -10.92 2.56 15.47
N ARG A 164 -10.72 3.84 15.75
CA ARG A 164 -9.74 4.69 15.04
C ARG A 164 -8.28 4.40 15.42
N PRO A 165 -7.33 4.49 14.47
CA PRO A 165 -5.92 4.65 14.82
C PRO A 165 -5.62 6.00 15.48
N GLY A 166 -4.44 6.10 16.07
CA GLY A 166 -3.92 7.37 16.57
C GLY A 166 -2.43 7.32 16.86
N LEU A 167 -1.84 8.51 16.99
CA LEU A 167 -0.45 8.72 17.36
C LEU A 167 -0.40 9.41 18.71
N GLY A 168 0.59 9.15 19.56
CA GLY A 168 0.64 9.82 20.86
C GLY A 168 1.85 9.59 21.71
N GLY A 169 1.66 9.83 22.99
CA GLY A 169 2.68 9.70 24.01
C GLY A 169 2.19 10.21 25.35
N ARG A 170 3.13 10.30 26.30
CA ARG A 170 2.91 10.93 27.60
C ARG A 170 4.10 11.79 27.97
N ASP A 171 3.86 13.08 28.23
CA ASP A 171 4.89 14.09 28.50
C ASP A 171 6.02 14.04 27.47
N SER A 172 5.67 13.97 26.18
CA SER A 172 6.61 13.68 25.11
C SER A 172 6.32 14.46 23.84
N THR A 173 7.37 14.66 23.06
CA THR A 173 7.30 15.22 21.71
C THR A 173 7.91 14.21 20.75
N VAL A 174 7.18 13.89 19.68
CA VAL A 174 7.56 12.90 18.67
C VAL A 174 7.39 13.54 17.29
N ALA A 175 8.35 13.34 16.41
CA ALA A 175 8.26 13.73 15.00
C ALA A 175 8.03 12.48 14.15
N TYR A 176 7.05 12.55 13.24
CA TYR A 176 6.67 11.47 12.32
C TYR A 176 7.03 11.91 10.90
N GLU A 177 7.79 11.08 10.21
CA GLU A 177 8.11 11.23 8.78
C GLU A 177 6.93 10.76 7.92
N TYR A 178 6.32 9.63 8.30
CA TYR A 178 5.09 9.18 7.65
C TYR A 178 4.21 8.36 8.59
N VAL A 179 2.94 8.24 8.20
CA VAL A 179 1.96 7.27 8.74
C VAL A 179 1.33 6.55 7.57
N GLU A 180 1.39 5.23 7.58
CA GLU A 180 0.77 4.34 6.61
C GLU A 180 -0.23 3.45 7.35
N ILE A 181 -1.48 3.43 6.92
CA ILE A 181 -2.47 2.43 7.36
C ILE A 181 -2.73 1.54 6.17
N ASN A 182 -2.71 0.22 6.37
CA ASN A 182 -3.13 -0.76 5.36
C ASN A 182 -4.11 -1.75 5.99
N GLU A 183 -5.14 -2.20 5.26
CA GLU A 183 -5.71 -3.51 5.49
C GLU A 183 -4.63 -4.53 5.13
N ALA A 184 -4.20 -5.29 6.13
CA ALA A 184 -3.18 -6.30 5.94
C ALA A 184 -3.85 -7.57 5.42
N PHE A 185 -3.76 -7.83 4.12
CA PHE A 185 -3.86 -9.21 3.62
C PHE A 185 -2.49 -9.87 3.79
N GLU A 186 -2.44 -10.98 4.52
CA GLU A 186 -1.25 -11.82 4.51
C GLU A 186 -0.95 -12.24 3.05
N PRO A 187 0.33 -12.41 2.64
CA PRO A 187 0.70 -12.85 1.28
C PRO A 187 0.03 -14.16 0.79
N LYS A 188 -0.64 -14.89 1.68
CA LYS A 188 -1.36 -16.14 1.39
C LYS A 188 -2.86 -16.01 1.50
N ASP A 189 -3.39 -14.87 1.94
CA ASP A 189 -4.82 -14.64 2.08
C ASP A 189 -5.45 -14.19 0.75
N ILE A 190 -5.27 -15.01 -0.28
CA ILE A 190 -5.87 -14.81 -1.60
C ILE A 190 -7.40 -14.86 -1.57
N LYS A 191 -7.98 -15.46 -0.51
CA LYS A 191 -9.43 -15.51 -0.31
C LYS A 191 -9.95 -14.21 0.29
N GLY A 192 -9.33 -13.69 1.36
CA GLY A 192 -9.68 -12.40 1.93
C GLY A 192 -9.56 -11.28 0.90
N LEU A 193 -8.49 -11.29 0.10
CA LEU A 193 -8.36 -10.36 -1.01
C LEU A 193 -9.51 -10.47 -2.01
N ALA A 194 -9.91 -11.68 -2.40
CA ALA A 194 -11.01 -11.87 -3.34
C ALA A 194 -12.37 -11.43 -2.75
N ASP A 195 -12.62 -11.72 -1.47
CA ASP A 195 -13.80 -11.24 -0.76
C ASP A 195 -13.82 -9.71 -0.74
N TRP A 196 -12.66 -9.07 -0.57
CA TRP A 196 -12.52 -7.62 -0.64
C TRP A 196 -12.79 -7.07 -2.04
N VAL A 197 -12.11 -7.57 -3.07
CA VAL A 197 -12.30 -7.11 -4.47
C VAL A 197 -13.79 -7.23 -4.84
N LYS A 198 -14.43 -8.34 -4.47
CA LYS A 198 -15.87 -8.57 -4.68
C LYS A 198 -16.77 -7.57 -3.96
N ALA A 199 -16.39 -7.11 -2.77
CA ALA A 199 -17.16 -6.11 -2.05
C ALA A 199 -17.02 -4.70 -2.65
N HIS A 200 -16.09 -4.51 -3.60
CA HIS A 200 -15.73 -3.21 -4.18
C HIS A 200 -15.90 -3.18 -5.70
N THR A 201 -16.76 -4.03 -6.27
CA THR A 201 -17.18 -3.98 -7.69
C THR A 201 -18.33 -2.97 -7.93
N GLU A 202 -18.53 -2.03 -7.02
CA GLU A 202 -19.50 -0.93 -7.13
C GLU A 202 -18.88 0.35 -6.53
N GLY A 203 -19.26 1.53 -7.06
CA GLY A 203 -18.96 2.83 -6.44
C GLY A 203 -17.60 3.47 -6.78
N GLY A 204 -16.64 2.70 -7.28
CA GLY A 204 -15.34 3.21 -7.73
C GLY A 204 -14.45 3.76 -6.60
N GLY A 205 -13.32 4.37 -6.96
CA GLY A 205 -12.44 5.09 -6.03
C GLY A 205 -11.58 4.21 -5.09
N ASN A 206 -11.67 2.89 -5.22
CA ASN A 206 -10.78 1.94 -4.57
C ASN A 206 -9.56 1.68 -5.45
N THR A 207 -8.49 1.17 -4.84
CA THR A 207 -7.23 0.88 -5.50
C THR A 207 -6.75 -0.50 -5.12
N LEU A 208 -6.29 -1.25 -6.11
CA LEU A 208 -5.65 -2.53 -5.91
C LEU A 208 -4.21 -2.45 -6.43
N ILE A 209 -3.24 -2.73 -5.56
CA ILE A 209 -1.83 -2.84 -5.94
C ILE A 209 -1.46 -4.32 -5.99
N LEU A 210 -1.19 -4.81 -7.19
CA LEU A 210 -0.76 -6.18 -7.44
C LEU A 210 0.77 -6.23 -7.52
N THR A 211 1.38 -6.91 -6.54
CA THR A 211 2.82 -7.17 -6.53
C THR A 211 3.07 -8.67 -6.79
N GLY A 212 3.59 -8.99 -7.98
CA GLY A 212 3.84 -10.38 -8.39
C GLY A 212 2.68 -11.01 -9.16
N ILE A 213 2.39 -12.28 -8.90
CA ILE A 213 1.38 -13.05 -9.64
C ILE A 213 -0.03 -12.58 -9.25
N THR A 214 -0.89 -12.40 -10.25
CA THR A 214 -2.31 -12.12 -10.03
C THR A 214 -3.00 -13.34 -9.41
N PRO A 215 -3.68 -13.20 -8.27
CA PRO A 215 -4.33 -14.33 -7.63
C PRO A 215 -5.44 -14.94 -8.50
N SER A 216 -5.44 -16.26 -8.60
CA SER A 216 -6.45 -17.03 -9.36
C SER A 216 -7.88 -16.82 -8.86
N THR A 217 -8.00 -16.38 -7.61
CA THR A 217 -9.28 -16.10 -6.93
C THR A 217 -9.96 -14.84 -7.44
N ILE A 218 -9.21 -13.92 -8.07
CA ILE A 218 -9.75 -12.70 -8.68
C ILE A 218 -9.69 -12.71 -10.22
N TYR A 219 -8.73 -13.45 -10.80
CA TYR A 219 -8.69 -13.76 -12.24
C TYR A 219 -8.37 -15.25 -12.45
N PRO A 220 -9.34 -16.09 -12.85
CA PRO A 220 -9.13 -17.54 -12.94
C PRO A 220 -8.04 -17.97 -13.92
N ILE A 221 -7.28 -18.99 -13.54
CA ILE A 221 -6.23 -19.60 -14.37
C ILE A 221 -6.74 -20.00 -15.75
N GLY A 222 -5.86 -20.00 -16.75
CA GLY A 222 -6.22 -20.47 -18.09
C GLY A 222 -7.09 -19.50 -18.88
N ASN A 223 -7.23 -18.25 -18.44
CA ASN A 223 -8.24 -17.31 -18.94
C ASN A 223 -9.65 -17.91 -18.88
N ALA A 224 -9.96 -18.70 -17.85
CA ALA A 224 -11.23 -19.45 -17.78
C ALA A 224 -12.46 -18.54 -17.62
N LYS A 225 -12.25 -17.26 -17.24
CA LYS A 225 -13.25 -16.21 -17.23
C LYS A 225 -12.66 -14.97 -17.92
N PRO A 226 -12.62 -14.95 -19.28
CA PRO A 226 -12.00 -13.89 -20.05
C PRO A 226 -12.84 -12.61 -20.13
N ASP A 227 -14.09 -12.67 -19.68
CA ASP A 227 -15.05 -11.56 -19.59
C ASP A 227 -15.83 -11.74 -18.27
N GLY A 228 -16.10 -10.62 -17.61
CA GLY A 228 -16.71 -10.51 -16.29
C GLY A 228 -15.88 -11.09 -15.16
N SER A 229 -14.55 -11.17 -15.27
CA SER A 229 -13.72 -11.63 -14.15
C SER A 229 -13.87 -10.71 -12.93
N LEU A 230 -13.54 -11.18 -11.72
CA LEU A 230 -13.72 -10.34 -10.53
C LEU A 230 -12.79 -9.12 -10.54
N LEU A 231 -11.61 -9.27 -11.12
CA LEU A 231 -10.63 -8.20 -11.31
C LEU A 231 -11.09 -7.15 -12.33
N GLU A 232 -11.74 -7.60 -13.40
CA GLU A 232 -12.36 -6.77 -14.44
C GLU A 232 -13.59 -6.03 -13.90
N GLU A 233 -14.53 -6.74 -13.24
CA GLU A 233 -15.67 -6.13 -12.56
C GLU A 233 -15.23 -5.06 -11.54
N PHE A 234 -14.09 -5.26 -10.89
CA PHE A 234 -13.50 -4.25 -10.01
C PHE A 234 -12.98 -3.04 -10.79
N LEU A 235 -12.24 -3.25 -11.89
CA LEU A 235 -11.73 -2.16 -12.71
C LEU A 235 -12.87 -1.33 -13.33
N ASP A 236 -13.88 -2.00 -13.87
CA ASP A 236 -15.06 -1.41 -14.51
C ASP A 236 -16.01 -0.69 -13.56
N ALA A 237 -15.90 -0.97 -12.26
CA ALA A 237 -16.60 -0.19 -11.24
C ALA A 237 -16.02 1.22 -11.05
N GLY A 238 -14.96 1.60 -11.78
CA GLY A 238 -14.30 2.90 -11.65
C GLY A 238 -13.15 2.90 -10.63
N ASN A 239 -12.59 1.73 -10.35
CA ASN A 239 -11.47 1.58 -9.43
C ASN A 239 -10.13 1.67 -10.17
N THR A 240 -9.06 1.77 -9.38
CA THR A 240 -7.68 1.81 -9.88
C THR A 240 -6.99 0.47 -9.65
N ILE A 241 -6.26 -0.04 -10.62
CA ILE A 241 -5.31 -1.14 -10.43
C ILE A 241 -3.91 -0.65 -10.76
N PHE A 242 -2.97 -0.84 -9.84
CA PHE A 242 -1.54 -0.72 -10.13
C PHE A 242 -0.91 -2.10 -10.16
N ASN A 243 -0.30 -2.45 -11.28
CA ASN A 243 0.43 -3.68 -11.42
C ASN A 243 1.94 -3.45 -11.49
N THR A 244 2.68 -4.12 -10.61
CA THR A 244 4.15 -4.21 -10.67
C THR A 244 4.63 -5.66 -10.88
N GLY A 245 3.69 -6.60 -11.02
CA GLY A 245 3.97 -8.00 -11.33
C GLY A 245 4.50 -8.19 -12.75
N GLU A 246 5.20 -9.30 -12.96
CA GLU A 246 5.67 -9.73 -14.28
C GLU A 246 4.50 -10.02 -15.21
N TYR A 247 4.48 -9.37 -16.38
CA TYR A 247 3.49 -9.52 -17.42
C TYR A 247 2.07 -9.17 -16.93
N THR A 248 1.47 -8.08 -17.43
CA THR A 248 0.27 -7.53 -16.77
C THR A 248 -0.85 -8.57 -16.62
N PHE A 249 -1.22 -8.80 -15.36
CA PHE A 249 -2.19 -9.80 -14.91
C PHE A 249 -1.79 -11.27 -15.07
N TYR A 250 -0.51 -11.58 -15.10
CA TYR A 250 -0.03 -12.95 -15.16
C TYR A 250 -0.53 -13.80 -13.98
N THR A 251 -1.09 -14.98 -14.28
CA THR A 251 -1.60 -15.92 -13.30
C THR A 251 -0.87 -17.26 -13.42
N SER A 252 -0.41 -17.78 -12.29
CA SER A 252 0.14 -19.12 -12.20
C SER A 252 -0.18 -19.74 -10.84
N GLU A 253 -0.62 -21.00 -10.87
CA GLU A 253 -0.73 -21.86 -9.70
C GLU A 253 0.09 -23.13 -9.94
N GLY A 254 1.24 -23.25 -9.29
CA GLY A 254 2.18 -24.34 -9.53
C GLY A 254 3.23 -24.01 -10.60
N PRO A 255 3.84 -25.01 -11.26
CA PRO A 255 4.94 -24.79 -12.20
C PRO A 255 4.50 -24.32 -13.59
N ASP A 256 3.20 -24.37 -13.88
CA ASP A 256 2.70 -24.15 -15.23
C ASP A 256 2.26 -22.69 -15.44
N GLU A 257 2.68 -22.12 -16.56
CA GLU A 257 2.19 -20.86 -17.09
C GLU A 257 0.75 -21.07 -17.58
N THR A 258 -0.22 -20.29 -17.10
CA THR A 258 -1.63 -20.62 -17.38
C THR A 258 -2.33 -19.64 -18.32
N ASN A 259 -2.01 -18.35 -18.32
CA ASN A 259 -2.79 -17.36 -19.07
C ASN A 259 -2.07 -16.68 -20.25
N GLY A 260 -0.74 -16.75 -20.32
CA GLY A 260 0.04 -16.21 -21.43
C GLY A 260 -0.26 -14.72 -21.68
N GLN A 261 -0.42 -14.36 -22.97
CA GLN A 261 -0.56 -12.96 -23.39
C GLN A 261 -1.97 -12.37 -23.21
N SER A 262 -2.96 -13.21 -22.92
CA SER A 262 -4.38 -12.85 -23.08
C SER A 262 -5.01 -12.20 -21.86
N ALA A 263 -4.33 -12.14 -20.70
CA ALA A 263 -4.94 -11.63 -19.48
C ALA A 263 -5.23 -10.13 -19.53
N LEU A 264 -4.25 -9.33 -19.96
CA LEU A 264 -4.43 -7.90 -20.15
C LEU A 264 -5.61 -7.57 -21.08
N PRO A 265 -5.65 -8.04 -22.34
CA PRO A 265 -6.71 -7.66 -23.27
C PRO A 265 -8.10 -8.11 -22.80
N ASN A 266 -8.19 -9.21 -22.04
CA ASN A 266 -9.43 -9.68 -21.42
C ASN A 266 -9.91 -8.73 -20.29
N ILE A 267 -9.02 -8.34 -19.37
CA ILE A 267 -9.40 -7.58 -18.16
C ILE A 267 -9.74 -6.12 -18.46
N ILE A 268 -9.22 -5.56 -19.55
CA ILE A 268 -9.45 -4.15 -19.90
C ILE A 268 -10.33 -3.96 -21.13
N ASP A 269 -10.84 -5.03 -21.72
CA ASP A 269 -11.64 -5.03 -22.95
C ASP A 269 -10.99 -4.35 -24.16
N VAL A 270 -9.67 -4.54 -24.32
CA VAL A 270 -8.91 -4.04 -25.47
C VAL A 270 -8.21 -5.22 -26.15
N PRO A 271 -8.79 -5.83 -27.19
CA PRO A 271 -8.25 -7.05 -27.81
C PRO A 271 -6.81 -6.94 -28.31
N GLU A 272 -6.39 -5.74 -28.69
CA GLU A 272 -5.03 -5.48 -29.20
C GLU A 272 -4.03 -5.15 -28.08
N ALA A 273 -4.49 -4.93 -26.85
CA ALA A 273 -3.65 -4.48 -25.75
C ALA A 273 -2.55 -5.47 -25.42
N PHE A 274 -1.34 -4.93 -25.36
CA PHE A 274 -0.15 -5.73 -25.27
C PHE A 274 0.95 -5.04 -24.45
N VAL A 275 1.70 -5.83 -23.67
CA VAL A 275 2.78 -5.35 -22.80
C VAL A 275 3.98 -6.28 -22.93
N TRP A 276 4.76 -6.10 -23.99
CA TRP A 276 6.09 -6.68 -24.13
C TRP A 276 6.98 -5.77 -24.99
N MET A 277 8.29 -5.98 -25.03
CA MET A 277 9.21 -5.14 -25.81
C MET A 277 8.97 -5.20 -27.33
N GLY A 278 8.20 -6.17 -27.83
CA GLY A 278 7.67 -6.16 -29.19
C GLY A 278 6.54 -7.18 -29.35
N LYS A 279 5.83 -7.09 -30.49
CA LYS A 279 4.70 -7.99 -30.82
C LYS A 279 5.17 -9.21 -31.62
N GLY A 280 4.60 -10.38 -31.31
CA GLY A 280 4.81 -11.64 -32.04
C GLY A 280 5.74 -12.65 -31.35
N PRO A 281 5.86 -13.88 -31.90
CA PRO A 281 6.52 -15.01 -31.24
C PRO A 281 8.04 -14.85 -31.07
N ASP A 282 8.68 -14.00 -31.88
CA ASP A 282 10.13 -13.75 -31.87
C ASP A 282 10.48 -12.31 -31.43
N ALA A 283 9.55 -11.65 -30.74
CA ALA A 283 9.68 -10.23 -30.41
C ALA A 283 10.62 -9.93 -29.23
N TRP A 284 11.36 -10.94 -28.78
CA TRP A 284 12.45 -10.76 -27.86
C TRP A 284 13.55 -9.92 -28.52
N GLN A 285 13.81 -8.75 -27.94
CA GLN A 285 14.87 -7.85 -28.36
C GLN A 285 16.05 -7.99 -27.41
N ALA A 286 17.27 -7.99 -27.95
CA ALA A 286 18.49 -8.02 -27.15
C ALA A 286 18.63 -6.76 -26.25
N ASN A 287 18.01 -5.65 -26.66
CA ASN A 287 17.94 -4.43 -25.90
C ASN A 287 16.47 -4.15 -25.57
N ALA A 288 16.16 -4.17 -24.28
CA ALA A 288 14.87 -3.71 -23.75
C ALA A 288 14.62 -2.23 -24.10
N VAL A 289 13.36 -1.80 -24.05
CA VAL A 289 12.93 -0.45 -24.42
C VAL A 289 13.51 0.54 -23.40
N GLU A 290 14.25 1.53 -23.89
CA GLU A 290 14.83 2.56 -23.03
C GLU A 290 13.79 3.64 -22.73
N MET A 291 13.59 3.91 -21.44
CA MET A 291 12.61 4.86 -20.93
C MET A 291 13.32 6.06 -20.31
N THR A 292 12.87 7.27 -20.66
CA THR A 292 13.40 8.53 -20.14
C THR A 292 12.33 9.23 -19.30
N PRO A 293 12.65 9.73 -18.08
CA PRO A 293 11.70 10.46 -17.25
C PRO A 293 11.11 11.67 -17.97
N THR A 294 9.78 11.74 -18.00
CA THR A 294 9.01 12.90 -18.49
C THR A 294 9.10 14.06 -17.49
N GLN A 295 8.40 15.17 -17.77
CA GLN A 295 8.25 16.23 -16.78
C GLN A 295 7.46 15.75 -15.56
N ASP A 296 6.34 15.07 -15.77
CA ASP A 296 5.54 14.46 -14.71
C ASP A 296 6.36 13.45 -13.89
N GLY A 297 7.20 12.65 -14.55
CA GLY A 297 8.14 11.77 -13.90
C GLY A 297 9.07 12.50 -12.94
N LYS A 298 9.61 13.65 -13.34
CA LYS A 298 10.51 14.45 -12.48
C LYS A 298 9.77 15.10 -11.32
N ASP A 299 8.53 15.54 -11.55
CA ASP A 299 7.73 16.26 -10.57
C ASP A 299 7.12 15.32 -9.51
N HIS A 300 6.69 14.13 -9.93
CA HIS A 300 6.06 13.14 -9.05
C HIS A 300 7.04 12.08 -8.53
N VAL A 301 8.08 11.75 -9.30
CA VAL A 301 9.07 10.73 -8.95
C VAL A 301 10.48 11.24 -9.24
N PRO A 302 10.98 12.25 -8.50
CA PRO A 302 12.28 12.87 -8.74
C PRO A 302 13.48 11.90 -8.64
N SER A 303 13.25 10.70 -8.08
CA SER A 303 14.23 9.61 -8.02
C SER A 303 14.28 8.76 -9.30
N LEU A 304 13.29 8.86 -10.18
CA LEU A 304 13.20 8.11 -11.43
C LEU A 304 14.34 8.52 -12.36
N LYS A 305 15.12 7.54 -12.78
CA LYS A 305 16.23 7.71 -13.72
C LYS A 305 15.92 6.96 -14.99
N LYS A 306 16.67 7.27 -16.04
CA LYS A 306 16.66 6.48 -17.28
C LYS A 306 16.87 5.00 -16.96
N TYR A 307 16.05 4.15 -17.57
CA TYR A 307 16.09 2.70 -17.34
C TYR A 307 15.59 1.95 -18.58
N ASN A 308 15.78 0.63 -18.61
CA ASN A 308 15.25 -0.20 -19.69
C ASN A 308 14.15 -1.11 -19.14
N THR A 309 13.10 -1.32 -19.94
CA THR A 309 11.97 -2.17 -19.60
C THR A 309 11.57 -3.12 -20.71
N SER A 310 11.02 -4.27 -20.31
CA SER A 310 10.45 -5.26 -21.21
C SER A 310 8.94 -5.15 -21.33
N TYR A 311 8.26 -4.34 -20.52
CA TYR A 311 6.80 -4.39 -20.37
C TYR A 311 6.12 -3.00 -20.42
N PRO A 312 6.46 -2.13 -21.39
CA PRO A 312 5.80 -0.84 -21.47
C PRO A 312 4.39 -0.99 -22.07
N PHE A 313 3.54 0.02 -21.83
CA PHE A 313 2.34 0.20 -22.65
C PHE A 313 2.73 0.57 -24.08
N HIS A 314 1.98 0.07 -25.05
CA HIS A 314 2.03 0.47 -26.46
C HIS A 314 0.85 1.40 -26.71
N LEU A 315 1.09 2.70 -26.87
CA LEU A 315 -0.02 3.67 -26.91
C LEU A 315 -0.96 3.44 -28.12
N GLU A 316 -0.44 2.90 -29.22
CA GLU A 316 -1.21 2.56 -30.41
C GLU A 316 -2.32 1.52 -30.17
N ASP A 317 -2.19 0.66 -29.14
CA ASP A 317 -3.17 -0.39 -28.85
C ASP A 317 -4.51 0.18 -28.37
N TYR A 318 -4.47 1.38 -27.80
CA TYR A 318 -5.60 1.99 -27.09
C TYR A 318 -6.37 2.99 -27.95
N GLU A 319 -5.88 3.37 -29.14
CA GLU A 319 -6.49 4.39 -30.02
C GLU A 319 -7.95 4.12 -30.42
N LYS A 320 -8.40 2.86 -30.34
CA LYS A 320 -9.76 2.42 -30.69
C LYS A 320 -10.56 1.95 -29.48
N SER A 321 -10.14 2.35 -28.29
CA SER A 321 -10.71 1.96 -27.01
C SER A 321 -11.09 3.20 -26.20
N PRO A 322 -11.86 3.07 -25.11
CA PRO A 322 -12.13 4.18 -24.19
C PRO A 322 -10.96 4.50 -23.26
N TRP A 323 -9.81 3.83 -23.42
CA TRP A 323 -8.64 4.06 -22.57
C TRP A 323 -7.76 5.18 -23.12
N GLU A 324 -7.53 6.18 -22.29
CA GLU A 324 -6.71 7.35 -22.58
C GLU A 324 -5.49 7.40 -21.66
N LEU A 325 -4.38 7.95 -22.16
CA LEU A 325 -3.19 8.19 -21.33
C LEU A 325 -3.49 9.31 -20.32
N GLU A 326 -3.61 8.96 -19.04
CA GLU A 326 -3.78 9.94 -17.97
C GLU A 326 -2.43 10.55 -17.57
N ILE A 327 -1.36 9.75 -17.59
CA ILE A 327 -0.01 10.19 -17.29
C ILE A 327 1.06 9.24 -17.83
N ALA A 328 2.20 9.80 -18.20
CA ALA A 328 3.44 9.06 -18.40
C ALA A 328 4.51 9.64 -17.49
N LEU A 329 5.10 8.80 -16.61
CA LEU A 329 6.23 9.18 -15.77
C LEU A 329 7.57 8.94 -16.49
N ALA A 330 7.61 8.01 -17.42
CA ALA A 330 8.69 7.92 -18.40
C ALA A 330 8.15 7.41 -19.75
N GLU A 331 8.86 7.80 -20.81
CA GLU A 331 8.50 7.56 -22.21
C GLU A 331 9.75 7.15 -23.02
N ASN A 332 9.54 6.49 -24.16
CA ASN A 332 10.60 6.24 -25.13
C ASN A 332 10.57 7.29 -26.28
N ASP A 333 11.03 6.93 -27.47
CA ASP A 333 11.03 7.81 -28.65
C ASP A 333 9.67 7.88 -29.38
N ASP A 334 9.53 8.90 -30.23
CA ASP A 334 8.28 9.23 -30.95
C ASP A 334 7.93 8.26 -32.09
N GLN A 335 8.81 7.31 -32.48
CA GLN A 335 8.55 6.43 -33.62
C GLN A 335 7.64 5.26 -33.26
N ASP A 336 7.75 4.79 -32.03
CA ASP A 336 6.95 3.70 -31.45
C ASP A 336 6.62 4.11 -30.01
N PRO A 337 5.65 5.04 -29.81
CA PRO A 337 5.40 5.65 -28.52
C PRO A 337 4.95 4.64 -27.46
N ARG A 338 5.76 4.56 -26.41
CA ARG A 338 5.63 3.64 -25.30
C ARG A 338 5.85 4.38 -24.00
N VAL A 339 5.10 3.98 -22.98
CA VAL A 339 5.10 4.65 -21.69
C VAL A 339 5.15 3.63 -20.55
N GLU A 340 5.99 3.93 -19.58
CA GLU A 340 6.19 3.18 -18.34
C GLU A 340 7.18 3.97 -17.47
N PRO A 341 6.90 4.20 -16.17
CA PRO A 341 5.63 3.94 -15.52
C PRO A 341 4.55 4.89 -16.04
N ALA A 342 3.32 4.43 -16.15
CA ALA A 342 2.21 5.22 -16.68
C ALA A 342 0.87 4.76 -16.12
N VAL A 343 -0.15 5.60 -16.26
CA VAL A 343 -1.54 5.31 -15.91
C VAL A 343 -2.42 5.61 -17.11
N LEU A 344 -3.24 4.63 -17.47
CA LEU A 344 -4.33 4.78 -18.43
C LEU A 344 -5.64 4.94 -17.65
N TYR A 345 -6.55 5.74 -18.19
CA TYR A 345 -7.88 6.03 -17.66
C TYR A 345 -8.94 5.60 -18.67
N ASN A 346 -9.92 4.82 -18.23
CA ASN A 346 -11.07 4.43 -19.05
C ASN A 346 -12.18 5.48 -18.93
N GLU A 347 -12.51 6.16 -20.02
CA GLU A 347 -13.51 7.22 -20.03
C GLU A 347 -14.94 6.72 -19.80
N ASP A 348 -15.24 5.46 -20.12
CA ASP A 348 -16.58 4.89 -19.99
C ASP A 348 -16.85 4.44 -18.54
N THR A 349 -15.86 3.81 -17.90
CA THR A 349 -16.02 3.22 -16.56
C THR A 349 -15.44 4.07 -15.44
N GLY A 350 -14.55 5.00 -15.76
CA GLY A 350 -13.75 5.74 -14.79
C GLY A 350 -12.58 4.93 -14.19
N GLY A 351 -12.39 3.69 -14.65
CA GLY A 351 -11.35 2.78 -14.19
C GLY A 351 -9.96 3.27 -14.57
N ARG A 352 -8.94 2.90 -13.77
CA ARG A 352 -7.54 3.25 -14.03
C ARG A 352 -6.65 2.05 -13.98
N LEU A 353 -5.76 1.91 -14.95
CA LEU A 353 -4.73 0.89 -14.95
C LEU A 353 -3.38 1.58 -15.00
N GLY A 354 -2.57 1.39 -13.96
CA GLY A 354 -1.17 1.79 -13.99
C GLY A 354 -0.23 0.60 -14.00
N ILE A 355 0.80 0.69 -14.84
CA ILE A 355 1.90 -0.27 -14.89
C ILE A 355 3.16 0.44 -14.40
N PHE A 356 3.81 -0.15 -13.40
CA PHE A 356 5.00 0.42 -12.78
C PHE A 356 6.09 -0.62 -12.61
N VAL A 357 7.19 -0.48 -13.38
CA VAL A 357 8.44 -1.24 -13.26
C VAL A 357 8.20 -2.71 -12.94
N GLN A 358 7.81 -3.47 -13.95
CA GLN A 358 7.54 -4.90 -13.77
C GLN A 358 8.83 -5.67 -13.52
N THR A 359 8.88 -6.44 -12.43
CA THR A 359 10.05 -7.27 -12.10
C THR A 359 9.80 -8.73 -12.47
N TYR A 360 10.70 -9.30 -13.29
CA TYR A 360 10.71 -10.72 -13.66
C TYR A 360 10.77 -11.62 -12.40
N VAL A 361 9.84 -12.55 -12.26
CA VAL A 361 9.66 -13.44 -11.10
C VAL A 361 10.75 -14.53 -11.05
N VAL A 362 11.48 -14.76 -12.13
CA VAL A 362 12.57 -15.76 -12.16
C VAL A 362 13.95 -15.11 -11.91
N MET A 363 14.18 -14.53 -10.72
CA MET A 363 15.55 -14.25 -10.27
C MET A 363 15.80 -14.62 -8.81
N SER A 364 16.59 -15.68 -8.65
CA SER A 364 17.12 -16.27 -7.41
C SER A 364 18.14 -15.39 -6.64
N HIS A 365 18.12 -14.06 -6.82
CA HIS A 365 19.06 -13.16 -6.13
C HIS A 365 18.37 -12.24 -5.12
N ILE A 366 18.29 -12.76 -3.89
CA ILE A 366 17.76 -12.19 -2.63
C ILE A 366 18.23 -10.76 -2.25
N ARG A 367 19.06 -10.06 -3.05
CA ARG A 367 19.58 -8.73 -2.69
C ARG A 367 18.85 -7.53 -3.33
N VAL A 368 18.08 -7.71 -4.40
CA VAL A 368 17.36 -6.60 -5.08
C VAL A 368 16.00 -6.29 -4.42
N PHE A 369 15.42 -7.28 -3.72
CA PHE A 369 14.07 -7.20 -3.12
C PHE A 369 13.90 -6.17 -1.99
N ARG A 370 14.97 -5.72 -1.32
CA ARG A 370 14.84 -4.70 -0.25
C ARG A 370 14.71 -3.27 -0.78
N GLY A 371 15.29 -2.96 -1.95
CA GLY A 371 15.21 -1.62 -2.55
C GLY A 371 13.87 -1.38 -3.28
N ALA A 372 13.39 -2.39 -4.01
CA ALA A 372 12.11 -2.32 -4.72
C ALA A 372 10.91 -2.27 -3.76
N ARG A 373 10.94 -3.01 -2.63
CA ARG A 373 9.86 -3.00 -1.63
C ARG A 373 9.64 -1.65 -0.95
N LEU A 374 10.71 -0.88 -0.74
CA LEU A 374 10.63 0.49 -0.21
C LEU A 374 10.24 1.50 -1.29
N TRP A 375 10.73 1.33 -2.52
CA TRP A 375 10.39 2.24 -3.64
C TRP A 375 8.95 2.08 -4.13
N VAL A 376 8.45 0.85 -4.26
CA VAL A 376 7.10 0.53 -4.75
C VAL A 376 6.03 0.97 -3.76
N ASN A 377 6.15 0.69 -2.46
CA ASN A 377 5.10 1.05 -1.49
C ASN A 377 5.07 2.55 -1.18
N SER A 378 6.22 3.21 -1.00
CA SER A 378 6.24 4.66 -0.74
C SER A 378 5.86 5.42 -2.02
N SER A 379 6.51 5.12 -3.16
CA SER A 379 6.31 5.92 -4.36
C SER A 379 4.96 5.66 -5.04
N LEU A 380 4.41 4.44 -5.08
CA LEU A 380 3.08 4.21 -5.67
C LEU A 380 1.96 4.83 -4.85
N THR A 381 2.08 4.82 -3.52
CA THR A 381 1.08 5.44 -2.65
C THR A 381 1.16 6.97 -2.72
N THR A 382 2.38 7.55 -2.75
CA THR A 382 2.59 8.98 -3.02
C THR A 382 2.12 9.39 -4.40
N ILE A 383 2.39 8.59 -5.44
CA ILE A 383 1.88 8.77 -6.80
C ILE A 383 0.35 8.76 -6.73
N TYR A 384 -0.28 7.68 -6.27
CA TYR A 384 -1.75 7.57 -6.15
C TYR A 384 -2.40 8.77 -5.45
N GLN A 385 -1.87 9.17 -4.29
CA GLN A 385 -2.46 10.25 -3.51
C GLN A 385 -2.27 11.61 -4.17
N ARG A 386 -1.16 11.84 -4.88
CA ARG A 386 -0.98 13.05 -5.70
C ARG A 386 -1.90 13.05 -6.93
N PHE A 387 -2.13 11.89 -7.54
CA PHE A 387 -3.08 11.71 -8.66
C PHE A 387 -4.54 11.95 -8.26
N TYR A 388 -4.98 11.33 -7.16
CA TYR A 388 -6.33 11.50 -6.63
C TYR A 388 -6.61 12.96 -6.23
N ARG A 389 -5.59 13.68 -5.73
CA ARG A 389 -5.71 15.12 -5.40
C ARG A 389 -5.87 16.02 -6.63
N LEU A 390 -5.37 15.61 -7.80
CA LEU A 390 -5.42 16.42 -9.03
C LEU A 390 -6.73 16.23 -9.81
N ASN A 391 -7.34 15.04 -9.77
CA ASN A 391 -8.44 14.66 -10.67
C ASN A 391 -9.81 14.48 -9.99
N ARG A 392 -10.04 15.06 -8.80
CA ARG A 392 -11.37 15.06 -8.19
C ARG A 392 -12.35 15.86 -9.07
N PRO A 393 -13.47 15.28 -9.55
CA PRO A 393 -14.58 16.09 -10.02
C PRO A 393 -15.09 16.88 -8.82
N ILE A 394 -14.96 18.21 -8.86
CA ILE A 394 -15.58 19.10 -7.87
C ILE A 394 -17.09 19.08 -8.14
N ASN A 395 -17.77 18.06 -7.65
CA ASN A 395 -19.22 18.08 -7.55
C ASN A 395 -19.58 18.75 -6.23
N ASN A 396 -19.95 20.04 -6.30
CA ASN A 396 -20.21 20.92 -5.15
C ASN A 396 -21.38 20.49 -4.23
N ASN A 397 -21.98 19.32 -4.45
CA ASN A 397 -23.20 18.87 -3.76
C ASN A 397 -22.99 17.73 -2.75
N ASP A 398 -21.80 17.14 -2.61
CA ASP A 398 -21.55 15.98 -1.72
C ASP A 398 -20.64 16.28 -0.50
N LEU A 399 -20.70 17.50 0.05
CA LEU A 399 -19.95 17.91 1.25
C LEU A 399 -20.39 17.20 2.57
N GLY A 400 -21.02 16.02 2.50
CA GLY A 400 -21.49 15.26 3.66
C GLY A 400 -21.10 13.78 3.69
N LYS A 401 -20.43 13.25 2.66
CA LYS A 401 -19.95 11.87 2.63
C LYS A 401 -18.58 11.81 1.95
N THR A 402 -17.53 11.98 2.72
CA THR A 402 -16.17 11.68 2.25
C THR A 402 -15.97 10.17 2.31
N GLU A 403 -16.24 9.46 1.20
CA GLU A 403 -15.70 8.11 1.04
C GLU A 403 -14.19 8.22 0.89
N VAL A 404 -13.47 7.67 1.87
CA VAL A 404 -12.01 7.66 1.90
C VAL A 404 -11.51 6.59 0.93
N PRO A 405 -10.56 6.89 0.03
CA PRO A 405 -10.02 5.90 -0.92
C PRO A 405 -9.44 4.68 -0.18
N ARG A 406 -9.71 3.49 -0.70
CA ARG A 406 -9.34 2.22 -0.09
C ARG A 406 -8.31 1.52 -0.95
N ILE A 407 -7.11 1.23 -0.43
CA ILE A 407 -6.05 0.53 -1.16
C ILE A 407 -5.90 -0.88 -0.58
N ALA A 408 -5.77 -1.90 -1.44
CA ALA A 408 -5.38 -3.26 -1.06
C ALA A 408 -4.05 -3.62 -1.75
N VAL A 409 -3.16 -4.35 -1.06
CA VAL A 409 -1.88 -4.79 -1.63
C VAL A 409 -1.78 -6.32 -1.60
N SER A 410 -1.58 -6.95 -2.76
CA SER A 410 -1.34 -8.39 -2.87
C SER A 410 0.15 -8.70 -3.02
N TYR A 411 0.63 -9.76 -2.35
CA TYR A 411 1.98 -10.29 -2.49
C TYR A 411 1.92 -11.79 -2.81
N GLN A 412 2.13 -12.19 -4.08
CA GLN A 412 2.21 -13.61 -4.44
C GLN A 412 3.53 -13.92 -5.15
N GLN A 413 4.37 -14.76 -4.53
CA GLN A 413 5.59 -15.30 -5.14
C GLN A 413 5.30 -16.67 -5.79
N SER A 414 5.84 -16.92 -6.98
CA SER A 414 5.78 -18.24 -7.61
C SER A 414 6.59 -19.25 -6.79
N ALA A 415 6.02 -20.40 -6.47
CA ALA A 415 6.76 -21.53 -5.92
C ALA A 415 7.42 -22.34 -7.05
N VAL A 416 8.43 -21.79 -7.74
CA VAL A 416 9.19 -22.57 -8.73
C VAL A 416 10.30 -23.34 -7.99
N ARG A 417 10.23 -24.67 -8.01
CA ARG A 417 11.30 -25.56 -7.56
C ARG A 417 12.56 -25.34 -8.40
N GLU A 418 13.72 -25.36 -7.76
CA GLU A 418 15.07 -25.05 -8.26
C GLU A 418 15.59 -25.91 -9.45
N GLU A 419 14.77 -26.70 -10.15
CA GLU A 419 15.26 -27.79 -11.02
C GLU A 419 15.25 -27.55 -12.55
N ALA A 420 14.85 -26.38 -13.08
CA ALA A 420 14.65 -26.23 -14.53
C ALA A 420 15.60 -25.26 -15.30
N VAL A 421 16.66 -24.72 -14.70
CA VAL A 421 17.52 -23.69 -15.36
C VAL A 421 18.44 -24.24 -16.46
N ASN A 422 18.56 -25.56 -16.65
CA ASN A 422 19.45 -26.13 -17.68
C ASN A 422 18.78 -26.49 -19.02
N GLY A 423 17.46 -26.27 -19.19
CA GLY A 423 16.72 -26.76 -20.35
C GLY A 423 16.72 -25.86 -21.60
N TYR A 424 16.78 -24.53 -21.44
CA TYR A 424 16.45 -23.60 -22.53
C TYR A 424 17.61 -23.19 -23.45
N GLN A 425 18.79 -23.81 -23.34
CA GLN A 425 19.94 -23.51 -24.22
C GLN A 425 20.20 -24.53 -25.34
N LYS A 426 19.39 -25.59 -25.54
CA LYS A 426 19.61 -26.53 -26.67
C LYS A 426 18.35 -27.17 -27.24
N SER A 427 17.74 -26.50 -28.22
CA SER A 427 17.06 -27.02 -29.43
C SER A 427 16.24 -25.87 -30.01
N SER A 428 16.38 -25.38 -31.22
CA SER A 428 16.94 -25.90 -32.48
C SER A 428 17.26 -24.73 -33.40
#